data_AF-A0A349ES80-F1
#
_entry.id   AF-A0A349ES80-F1
#
_cell.length_a   1.000
_cell.length_b   1.000
_cell.length_c   1.000
_cell.angle_alpha   90.00
_cell.angle_beta   90.00
_cell.angle_gamma   90.00
#
_symmetry.space_group_name_H-M   'P 1'
#
loop_
_entity.id
_entity.type
_entity.pdbx_description
1 polymer ?
#
loop_
_entity_poly.entity_id
_entity_poly.type
_entity_poly.pdbx_seq_one_letter_code
_entity_poly.pdbx_strand_id
1 'polypeptide(L)' 'MLSAKEQLEIIKRGAVEVIVEADLLKKLERSIAKKQPLRIKAGFDPTAPDIHLGHTVLLNK' A
#
# COMPACT_ATOMS: atom_id res chain seq x y z
N MET A 1 -12.57 8.90 9.11
CA MET A 1 -11.87 7.94 8.22
C MET A 1 -11.59 8.71 6.94
N LEU A 2 -10.37 8.68 6.42
CA LEU A 2 -10.03 9.37 5.17
C LEU A 2 -10.89 8.82 4.02
N SER A 3 -11.26 9.66 3.07
CA SER A 3 -11.90 9.25 1.83
C SER A 3 -10.98 8.35 1.00
N ALA A 4 -11.56 7.54 0.09
CA ALA A 4 -10.77 6.67 -0.77
C ALA A 4 -9.73 7.45 -1.62
N LYS A 5 -10.08 8.66 -2.04
CA LYS A 5 -9.19 9.55 -2.80
C LYS A 5 -8.03 10.06 -1.94
N GLU A 6 -8.29 10.51 -0.71
CA GLU A 6 -7.22 10.94 0.21
C GLU A 6 -6.27 9.79 0.57
N GLN A 7 -6.80 8.58 0.77
CA GLN A 7 -5.98 7.39 0.99
C GLN A 7 -5.11 7.08 -0.24
N LEU A 8 -5.67 7.19 -1.44
CA LEU A 8 -4.94 6.96 -2.68
C LEU A 8 -3.76 7.94 -2.83
N GLU A 9 -3.97 9.22 -2.56
CA GLU A 9 -2.90 10.23 -2.63
C GLU A 9 -1.77 9.95 -1.64
N ILE A 10 -2.09 9.51 -0.41
CA ILE A 10 -1.08 9.09 0.57
C ILE A 10 -0.29 7.89 0.05
N ILE A 11 -0.98 6.87 -0.48
CA ILE A 11 -0.34 5.66 -1.02
C ILE A 11 0.53 6.00 -2.24
N LYS A 12 0.18 7.02 -3.04
CA LYS A 12 0.99 7.44 -4.20
C LYS A 12 2.26 8.18 -3.79
N ARG A 13 2.25 8.92 -2.68
CA ARG A 13 3.42 9.67 -2.21
C ARG A 13 4.64 8.75 -2.03
N GLY A 14 5.69 8.96 -2.82
CA GLY A 14 6.92 8.15 -2.77
C GLY A 14 6.80 6.75 -3.38
N ALA A 15 5.70 6.43 -4.08
CA ALA A 15 5.65 5.26 -4.95
C ALA A 15 6.26 5.63 -6.30
N VAL A 16 7.03 4.73 -6.88
CA VAL A 16 7.53 4.90 -8.25
C VAL A 16 6.39 4.75 -9.25
N GLU A 17 5.51 3.77 -9.05
CA GLU A 17 4.41 3.48 -9.96
C GLU A 17 3.24 2.76 -9.25
N VAL A 18 2.03 2.97 -9.76
CA VAL A 18 0.84 2.17 -9.42
C VAL A 18 0.23 1.63 -10.72
N ILE A 19 0.42 0.34 -11.00
CA ILE A 19 0.11 -0.30 -12.31
C ILE A 19 -1.35 -0.06 -12.74
N VAL A 20 -2.32 -0.15 -11.82
CA VAL A 20 -3.74 0.11 -12.09
C VAL A 20 -4.35 0.94 -10.97
N GLU A 21 -4.14 2.26 -11.03
CA GLU A 21 -4.63 3.20 -10.01
C GLU A 21 -6.16 3.13 -9.82
N ALA A 22 -6.91 3.01 -10.91
CA ALA A 22 -8.38 2.92 -10.86
C ALA A 22 -8.87 1.68 -10.09
N ASP A 23 -8.16 0.56 -10.17
CA ASP A 23 -8.52 -0.65 -9.44
C ASP A 23 -8.17 -0.55 -7.95
N LEU A 24 -7.06 0.13 -7.62
CA LEU A 24 -6.74 0.45 -6.22
C LEU A 24 -7.82 1.34 -5.61
N LEU A 25 -8.26 2.38 -6.33
CA LEU A 25 -9.34 3.27 -5.88
C LEU A 25 -10.65 2.48 -5.60
N LYS A 26 -11.08 1.63 -6.54
CA LYS A 26 -12.27 0.78 -6.37
C LYS A 26 -12.15 -0.15 -5.15
N LYS A 27 -10.95 -0.70 -4.90
CA LYS A 27 -10.69 -1.55 -3.72
C LYS A 27 -10.80 -0.74 -2.42
N LEU A 28 -10.26 0.48 -2.39
CA LEU A 28 -10.36 1.38 -1.23
C LEU A 28 -11.82 1.77 -0.95
N GLU A 29 -12.59 2.14 -1.98
CA GLU A 29 -14.02 2.44 -1.86
C GLU A 29 -14.80 1.25 -1.28
N ARG A 30 -14.55 0.04 -1.81
CA ARG A 30 -15.16 -1.20 -1.30
C ARG A 30 -14.77 -1.46 0.15
N SER A 31 -13.51 -1.25 0.51
CA SER A 31 -13.00 -1.46 1.88
C SER A 31 -13.73 -0.57 2.88
N ILE A 32 -13.90 0.72 2.55
CA ILE A 32 -14.63 1.68 3.38
C ILE A 32 -16.11 1.29 3.49
N ALA A 33 -16.77 1.03 2.36
CA ALA A 33 -18.20 0.69 2.32
C ALA A 33 -18.52 -0.58 3.12
N LYS A 34 -17.64 -1.59 3.05
CA LYS A 34 -17.81 -2.87 3.77
C LYS A 34 -17.19 -2.88 5.16
N LYS A 35 -16.52 -1.81 5.57
CA LYS A 35 -15.70 -1.75 6.80
C LYS A 35 -14.74 -2.94 6.92
N GLN A 36 -14.22 -3.41 5.79
CA GLN A 36 -13.35 -4.58 5.70
C GLN A 36 -11.99 -4.17 5.14
N PRO A 37 -10.90 -4.24 5.92
CA PRO A 37 -9.57 -3.83 5.48
C PRO A 37 -9.09 -4.63 4.26
N LEU A 38 -8.31 -3.96 3.40
CA LEU A 38 -7.58 -4.63 2.33
C LEU A 38 -6.45 -5.49 2.91
N ARG A 39 -6.19 -6.64 2.28
CA ARG A 39 -5.03 -7.48 2.60
C ARG A 39 -3.87 -7.05 1.71
N ILE A 40 -2.81 -6.52 2.31
CA ILE A 40 -1.59 -6.11 1.62
C ILE A 40 -0.56 -7.23 1.79
N LYS A 41 0.09 -7.65 0.70
CA LYS A 41 1.11 -8.67 0.70
C LYS A 41 2.44 -8.06 0.31
N ALA A 42 3.45 -8.26 1.16
CA ALA A 42 4.85 -7.94 0.91
C ALA A 42 5.69 -9.19 1.13
N GLY A 43 6.62 -9.47 0.22
CA GLY A 43 7.55 -10.59 0.33
C GLY A 43 8.92 -10.10 0.80
N PHE A 44 9.59 -10.89 1.64
CA PHE A 44 10.96 -10.67 2.08
C PHE A 44 11.76 -11.93 1.79
N ASP A 45 12.99 -11.75 1.29
CA ASP A 45 13.89 -12.86 1.00
C ASP A 45 14.52 -13.38 2.30
N PRO A 46 14.33 -14.66 2.68
CA PRO A 46 14.89 -15.22 3.91
C PRO A 46 16.40 -15.51 3.81
N THR A 47 17.01 -15.45 2.63
CA THR A 47 18.44 -15.79 2.44
C THR A 47 19.41 -14.70 2.89
N ALA A 48 18.94 -13.46 3.02
CA ALA A 48 19.71 -12.31 3.51
C ALA A 48 19.05 -11.74 4.79
N PRO A 49 19.55 -12.10 5.99
CA PRO A 49 18.94 -11.67 7.26
C PRO A 49 19.22 -10.20 7.61
N ASP A 50 20.19 -9.56 6.93
CA ASP A 50 20.64 -8.21 7.25
C ASP A 50 19.62 -7.14 6.82
N ILE A 51 18.98 -6.52 7.81
CA ILE A 51 18.03 -5.42 7.58
C ILE A 51 18.74 -4.07 7.68
N HIS A 52 18.76 -3.33 6.58
CA HIS A 52 19.20 -1.93 6.54
C HIS A 52 18.05 -0.95 6.21
N LEU A 53 18.35 0.36 6.24
CA LEU A 53 17.38 1.44 6.01
C LEU A 53 16.58 1.31 4.70
N GLY A 54 17.15 0.73 3.64
CA GLY A 54 16.42 0.45 2.40
C GLY A 54 15.13 -0.36 2.56
N HIS A 55 15.08 -1.33 3.49
CA HIS A 55 13.86 -2.12 3.75
C HIS A 55 12.74 -1.28 4.38
N THR A 56 13.11 -0.21 5.09
CA THR A 56 12.14 0.67 5.75
C THR A 56 11.33 1.49 4.74
N VAL A 57 11.81 1.65 3.51
CA VAL A 57 11.07 2.33 2.43
C VAL A 57 9.78 1.57 2.11
N LEU A 58 9.85 0.23 2.05
CA LEU A 58 8.68 -0.63 1.82
C LEU A 58 7.79 -0.74 3.06
N LEU A 59 8.37 -0.76 4.26
CA LEU A 59 7.62 -0.93 5.52
C LEU A 59 6.90 0.33 6.00
N ASN A 60 7.42 1.52 5.68
CA ASN A 60 6.78 2.81 6.02
C ASN A 60 5.77 3.28 4.95
N LYS A 61 5.52 2.44 3.94
CA LYS A 61 4.51 2.65 2.90
C LYS A 61 3.15 2.16 3.35
#